data_AF-A0A3D3SVH0-F1
#
_entry.id   AF-A0A3D3SVH0-F1
#
_cell.length_a   1.000
_cell.length_b   1.000
_cell.length_c   1.000
_cell.angle_alpha   90.00
_cell.angle_beta   90.00
_cell.angle_gamma   90.00
#
_symmetry.space_group_name_H-M   'P 1'
#
loop_
_entity.id
_entity.type
_entity.pdbx_description
1 polymer ?
#
loop_
_entity_poly.entity_id
_entity_poly.type
_entity_poly.pdbx_seq_one_letter_code
_entity_poly.pdbx_strand_id
1 'polypeptide(L)'
;DGIARFNFDSYYLLAGIHFIPMVLGLFAVSEVFAQTASRVSGIQGKVKIGLEFPSWMEFWVNRFVVIRSVFIGFFAGILPGIGAVLAAFLSYSEAVRWGRKDQKFGKGELAGVIASETANNSATGAAMIPLLALGLPGGALTAMMMGVFQLHGMEPGPLIFIQSKDLVWTVFAAMFFANISILFLGYIQTKTVVHLLRVPFHLLAPGILLIATVGAYGLRNLVVDVWVMFIAGIVGFFLRRSGYSIAGIVLGLVLGELGESSFSRSMQLLDYSFVELLSRPIAGALIGLACLTMAYNVYNELRKRSA
;
A
#
# COMPACT_ATOMS: atom_id res chain seq x y z
N ASP A 1 19.55 8.26 -18.89
CA ASP A 1 20.56 7.29 -18.40
C ASP A 1 20.73 7.41 -16.90
N GLY A 2 20.39 6.35 -16.16
CA GLY A 2 20.57 6.30 -14.71
C GLY A 2 21.94 5.71 -14.36
N ILE A 3 22.70 6.40 -13.51
CA ILE A 3 23.94 5.86 -12.94
C ILE A 3 23.55 4.74 -11.97
N ALA A 4 24.17 3.56 -12.11
CA ALA A 4 23.94 2.46 -11.17
C ALA A 4 24.43 2.84 -9.77
N ARG A 5 23.55 2.73 -8.77
CA ARG A 5 23.86 3.02 -7.36
C ARG A 5 23.56 1.79 -6.53
N PHE A 6 24.39 1.53 -5.51
CA PHE A 6 24.23 0.39 -4.58
C PHE A 6 24.21 -1.00 -5.26
N ASN A 7 24.79 -1.14 -6.45
CA ASN A 7 24.87 -2.41 -7.17
C ASN A 7 26.07 -3.27 -6.75
N PHE A 8 27.08 -2.71 -6.05
CA PHE A 8 28.26 -3.41 -5.55
C PHE A 8 28.90 -4.36 -6.59
N ASP A 9 28.94 -3.93 -7.86
CA ASP A 9 29.45 -4.69 -9.01
C ASP A 9 28.73 -6.03 -9.30
N SER A 10 27.53 -6.23 -8.72
CA SER A 10 26.68 -7.39 -8.96
C SER A 10 25.60 -7.09 -9.98
N TYR A 11 25.55 -7.90 -11.04
CA TYR A 11 24.50 -7.84 -12.06
C TYR A 11 23.09 -8.03 -11.48
N TYR A 12 22.97 -8.77 -10.38
CA TYR A 12 21.67 -8.98 -9.74
C TYR A 12 21.23 -7.79 -8.88
N LEU A 13 22.16 -7.03 -8.32
CA LEU A 13 21.86 -5.83 -7.52
C LEU A 13 21.64 -4.58 -8.39
N LEU A 14 22.00 -4.64 -9.68
CA LEU A 14 21.60 -3.63 -10.68
C LEU A 14 20.07 -3.48 -10.76
N ALA A 15 19.32 -4.57 -10.57
CA ALA A 15 17.86 -4.53 -10.51
C ALA A 15 17.32 -3.87 -9.23
N GLY A 16 18.18 -3.57 -8.26
CA GLY A 16 17.82 -3.00 -6.97
C GLY A 16 17.01 -3.96 -6.07
N ILE A 17 16.82 -3.50 -4.83
CA ILE A 17 15.99 -4.21 -3.85
C ILE A 17 14.54 -3.83 -4.10
N HIS A 18 13.72 -4.80 -4.50
CA HIS A 18 12.33 -4.53 -4.80
C HIS A 18 11.46 -4.51 -3.55
N PHE A 19 10.48 -3.61 -3.57
CA PHE A 19 9.52 -3.42 -2.49
C PHE A 19 8.75 -4.70 -2.13
N ILE A 20 8.24 -5.41 -3.14
CA ILE A 20 7.37 -6.58 -2.90
C ILE A 20 8.09 -7.70 -2.10
N PRO A 21 9.28 -8.18 -2.50
CA PRO A 21 10.04 -9.13 -1.70
C PRO A 21 10.36 -8.64 -0.28
N MET A 22 10.68 -7.35 -0.12
CA MET A 22 10.96 -6.77 1.19
C MET A 22 9.73 -6.81 2.10
N VAL A 23 8.55 -6.45 1.59
CA VAL A 23 7.29 -6.52 2.35
C VAL A 23 6.89 -7.96 2.66
N LEU A 24 7.02 -8.88 1.70
CA LEU A 24 6.78 -10.32 1.92
C LEU A 24 7.68 -10.87 3.03
N GLY A 25 8.95 -10.47 3.06
CA GLY A 25 9.87 -10.80 4.13
C GLY A 25 9.43 -10.23 5.48
N LEU A 26 9.28 -8.90 5.55
CA LEU A 26 8.95 -8.19 6.78
C LEU A 26 7.59 -8.58 7.37
N PHE A 27 6.59 -8.92 6.56
CA PHE A 27 5.28 -9.35 7.05
C PHE A 27 5.12 -10.86 7.14
N ALA A 28 5.27 -11.60 6.03
CA ALA A 28 4.90 -13.01 5.99
C ALA A 28 5.98 -13.89 6.63
N VAL A 29 7.23 -13.75 6.19
CA VAL A 29 8.33 -14.60 6.68
C VAL A 29 8.62 -14.31 8.16
N SER A 30 8.68 -13.04 8.56
CA SER A 30 8.93 -12.68 9.96
C SER A 30 7.81 -13.15 10.91
N GLU A 31 6.55 -13.12 10.47
CA GLU A 31 5.41 -13.60 11.24
C GLU A 31 5.44 -15.12 11.39
N VAL A 32 5.81 -15.85 10.33
CA VAL A 32 6.02 -17.31 10.40
C VAL A 32 7.10 -17.64 11.44
N PHE A 33 8.24 -16.94 11.44
CA PHE A 33 9.29 -17.13 12.43
C PHE A 33 8.83 -16.78 13.86
N ALA A 34 8.12 -15.66 14.02
CA ALA A 34 7.59 -15.20 15.31
C ALA A 34 6.59 -16.20 15.91
N GLN A 35 5.65 -16.70 15.10
CA GLN A 35 4.66 -17.68 15.54
C GLN A 35 5.29 -19.04 15.83
N THR A 36 6.29 -19.45 15.05
CA THR A 36 7.04 -20.69 15.32
C THR A 36 7.73 -20.62 16.68
N ALA A 37 8.44 -19.52 16.96
CA ALA A 37 9.08 -19.29 18.25
C ALA A 37 8.07 -19.25 19.41
N SER A 38 6.92 -18.61 19.22
CA SER A 38 5.86 -18.47 20.24
C SER A 38 5.13 -19.78 20.55
N ARG A 39 4.99 -20.66 19.55
CA ARG A 39 4.42 -22.00 19.71
C ARG A 39 5.36 -22.95 20.45
N VAL A 40 6.66 -22.85 20.21
CA VAL A 40 7.68 -23.56 20.99
C VAL A 40 7.64 -23.12 22.47
N SER A 41 7.31 -21.85 22.76
CA SER A 41 7.13 -21.35 24.12
C SER A 41 5.74 -21.60 24.74
N GLY A 42 4.85 -22.37 24.09
CA GLY A 42 3.59 -22.83 24.69
C GLY A 42 2.43 -21.82 24.74
N ILE A 43 2.51 -20.69 24.03
CA ILE A 43 1.44 -19.68 24.02
C ILE A 43 0.36 -20.10 23.00
N GLN A 44 -0.77 -20.63 23.46
CA GLN A 44 -1.93 -20.94 22.62
C GLN A 44 -3.10 -19.99 22.87
N GLY A 45 -3.57 -19.33 21.82
CA GLY A 45 -4.91 -18.75 21.75
C GLY A 45 -5.77 -19.59 20.80
N LYS A 46 -6.94 -20.06 21.25
CA LYS A 46 -7.94 -20.60 20.31
C LYS A 46 -8.53 -19.43 19.52
N VAL A 47 -8.28 -19.40 18.22
CA VAL A 47 -8.95 -18.44 17.33
C VAL A 47 -10.41 -18.86 17.22
N LYS A 48 -11.34 -17.99 17.63
CA LYS A 48 -12.76 -18.18 17.32
C LYS A 48 -12.93 -17.92 15.83
N ILE A 49 -13.27 -18.98 15.09
CA ILE A 49 -13.46 -18.95 13.65
C ILE A 49 -14.97 -18.91 13.42
N GLY A 50 -15.50 -17.72 13.13
CA GLY A 50 -16.88 -17.46 12.81
C GLY A 50 -16.98 -16.54 11.59
N LEU A 51 -18.06 -16.67 10.83
CA LEU A 51 -18.35 -15.81 9.69
C LEU A 51 -19.57 -14.97 10.08
N GLU A 52 -19.31 -13.81 10.68
CA GLU A 52 -20.33 -12.84 11.05
C GLU A 52 -20.34 -11.74 10.00
N PHE A 53 -21.51 -11.51 9.40
CA PHE A 53 -21.67 -10.39 8.47
C PHE A 53 -21.89 -9.10 9.25
N PRO A 54 -21.27 -7.99 8.82
CA PRO A 54 -21.48 -6.71 9.48
C PRO A 54 -22.96 -6.35 9.42
N SER A 55 -23.52 -5.95 10.56
CA SER A 55 -24.89 -5.47 10.61
C SER A 55 -25.04 -4.13 9.89
N TRP A 56 -26.24 -3.83 9.38
CA TRP A 56 -26.56 -2.50 8.86
C TRP A 56 -26.28 -1.39 9.88
N MET A 57 -26.39 -1.70 11.17
CA MET A 57 -26.11 -0.77 12.26
C MET A 57 -24.61 -0.49 12.40
N GLU A 58 -23.74 -1.49 12.22
CA GLU A 58 -22.28 -1.27 12.18
C GLU A 58 -21.85 -0.35 11.05
N PHE A 59 -22.48 -0.47 9.87
CA PHE A 59 -22.24 0.46 8.77
C PHE A 59 -22.63 1.89 9.16
N TRP A 60 -23.82 2.08 9.73
CA TRP A 60 -24.29 3.38 10.18
C TRP A 60 -23.42 4.03 11.26
N VAL A 61 -22.89 3.24 12.20
CA VAL A 61 -21.97 3.73 13.23
C VAL A 61 -20.65 4.21 12.61
N ASN A 62 -20.17 3.53 11.57
CA ASN A 62 -18.90 3.85 10.91
C ASN A 62 -19.02 4.79 9.70
N ARG A 63 -20.19 5.39 9.44
CA ARG A 63 -20.43 6.23 8.25
C ARG A 63 -19.42 7.37 8.07
N PHE A 64 -18.97 7.99 9.15
CA PHE A 64 -17.98 9.07 9.09
C PHE A 64 -16.60 8.55 8.69
N VAL A 65 -16.24 7.34 9.13
CA VAL A 65 -15.01 6.66 8.71
C VAL A 65 -15.09 6.38 7.21
N VAL A 66 -16.22 5.83 6.74
CA VAL A 66 -16.44 5.56 5.30
C VAL A 66 -16.29 6.83 4.48
N ILE A 67 -17.07 7.87 4.76
CA ILE A 67 -17.08 9.12 3.98
C ILE A 67 -15.68 9.74 3.92
N ARG A 68 -15.02 9.88 5.08
CA ARG A 68 -13.65 10.42 5.12
C ARG A 68 -12.68 9.56 4.31
N SER A 69 -12.79 8.24 4.41
CA SER A 69 -11.90 7.32 3.70
C SER A 69 -12.12 7.36 2.19
N VAL A 70 -13.35 7.60 1.73
CA VAL A 70 -13.65 7.87 0.31
C VAL A 70 -12.90 9.13 -0.13
N PHE A 71 -12.98 10.23 0.62
CA PHE A 71 -12.27 11.45 0.23
C PHE A 71 -10.74 11.29 0.25
N ILE A 72 -10.19 10.66 1.29
CA ILE A 72 -8.75 10.37 1.37
C ILE A 72 -8.34 9.51 0.17
N GLY A 73 -9.10 8.44 -0.12
CA GLY A 73 -8.88 7.57 -1.26
C GLY A 73 -8.93 8.29 -2.60
N PHE A 74 -9.99 9.05 -2.83
CA PHE A 74 -10.21 9.80 -4.05
C PHE A 74 -9.07 10.78 -4.34
N PHE A 75 -8.71 11.64 -3.38
CA PHE A 75 -7.64 12.60 -3.58
C PHE A 75 -6.27 11.95 -3.70
N ALA A 76 -6.00 10.88 -2.93
CA ALA A 76 -4.77 10.10 -3.08
C ALA A 76 -4.70 9.43 -4.46
N GLY A 77 -5.82 8.96 -5.01
CA GLY A 77 -5.87 8.33 -6.32
C GLY A 77 -5.66 9.30 -7.49
N ILE A 78 -6.14 10.54 -7.38
CA ILE A 78 -5.91 11.58 -8.39
C ILE A 78 -4.43 11.94 -8.49
N LEU A 79 -3.72 11.93 -7.37
CA LEU A 79 -2.32 12.33 -7.30
C LEU A 79 -1.41 11.26 -7.92
N PRO A 80 -0.69 11.57 -9.02
CA PRO A 80 0.17 10.60 -9.65
C PRO A 80 1.29 10.15 -8.72
N GLY A 81 1.52 8.84 -8.66
CA GLY A 81 2.59 8.23 -7.86
C GLY A 81 2.18 7.84 -6.44
N ILE A 82 1.02 8.24 -5.91
CA ILE A 82 0.62 7.87 -4.53
C ILE A 82 0.05 6.45 -4.49
N GLY A 83 -0.85 6.13 -5.42
CA GLY A 83 -1.45 4.80 -5.54
C GLY A 83 -2.39 4.40 -4.39
N ALA A 84 -3.06 3.26 -4.56
CA ALA A 84 -4.13 2.82 -3.66
C ALA A 84 -3.62 2.28 -2.31
N VAL A 85 -2.39 1.75 -2.27
CA VAL A 85 -1.77 1.24 -1.04
C VAL A 85 -1.50 2.37 -0.05
N LEU A 86 -0.94 3.49 -0.49
CA LEU A 86 -0.76 4.65 0.40
C LEU A 86 -2.08 5.26 0.85
N ALA A 87 -3.07 5.32 -0.05
CA ALA A 87 -4.40 5.77 0.32
C ALA A 87 -4.97 4.96 1.49
N ALA A 88 -4.81 3.64 1.45
CA ALA A 88 -5.21 2.73 2.52
C ALA A 88 -4.46 3.04 3.84
N PHE A 89 -3.13 3.17 3.79
CA PHE A 89 -2.32 3.48 4.99
C PHE A 89 -2.57 4.87 5.57
N LEU A 90 -2.75 5.87 4.72
CA LEU A 90 -3.07 7.24 5.15
C LEU A 90 -4.44 7.28 5.83
N SER A 91 -5.43 6.63 5.21
CA SER A 91 -6.77 6.51 5.78
C SER A 91 -6.78 5.74 7.09
N TYR A 92 -6.00 4.65 7.18
CA TYR A 92 -5.80 3.91 8.43
C TYR A 92 -5.19 4.80 9.52
N SER A 93 -4.16 5.56 9.18
CA SER A 93 -3.48 6.47 10.13
C SER A 93 -4.43 7.54 10.66
N GLU A 94 -5.27 8.10 9.80
CA GLU A 94 -6.32 9.04 10.21
C GLU A 94 -7.43 8.35 11.03
N ALA A 95 -7.73 7.08 10.78
CA ALA A 95 -8.63 6.29 11.62
C ALA A 95 -8.07 6.09 13.03
N VAL A 96 -6.78 5.79 13.16
CA VAL A 96 -6.11 5.69 14.46
C VAL A 96 -6.10 7.05 15.16
N ARG A 97 -5.78 8.13 14.45
CA ARG A 97 -5.68 9.49 15.02
C ARG A 97 -7.02 10.02 15.54
N TRP A 98 -8.10 9.76 14.83
CA TRP A 98 -9.46 10.19 15.21
C TRP A 98 -10.20 9.14 16.04
N GLY A 99 -9.59 7.96 16.20
CA GLY A 99 -10.14 6.85 16.93
C GLY A 99 -10.22 7.14 18.43
N ARG A 100 -11.16 6.46 19.09
CA ARG A 100 -11.28 6.53 20.55
C ARG A 100 -10.22 5.65 21.21
N LYS A 101 -9.84 5.96 22.46
CA LYS A 101 -8.80 5.24 23.19
C LYS A 101 -9.14 3.76 23.47
N ASP A 102 -10.41 3.40 23.46
CA ASP A 102 -10.91 2.04 23.66
C ASP A 102 -10.86 1.16 22.40
N GLN A 103 -10.63 1.74 21.23
CA GLN A 103 -10.55 1.02 19.96
C GLN A 103 -9.22 0.26 19.83
N LYS A 104 -9.29 -0.98 19.35
CA LYS A 104 -8.15 -1.91 19.36
C LYS A 104 -7.45 -1.97 18.01
N PHE A 105 -6.99 -0.82 17.52
CA PHE A 105 -6.23 -0.74 16.26
C PHE A 105 -5.02 -1.68 16.28
N GLY A 106 -4.78 -2.35 15.15
CA GLY A 106 -3.74 -3.39 15.01
C GLY A 106 -4.14 -4.77 15.53
N LYS A 107 -5.31 -4.91 16.18
CA LYS A 107 -5.85 -6.19 16.67
C LYS A 107 -7.18 -6.58 16.01
N GLY A 108 -7.41 -6.08 14.78
CA GLY A 108 -8.63 -6.36 14.02
C GLY A 108 -9.79 -5.39 14.26
N GLU A 109 -9.51 -4.15 14.71
CA GLU A 109 -10.54 -3.11 14.84
C GLU A 109 -11.23 -2.82 13.50
N LEU A 110 -12.57 -2.89 13.48
CA LEU A 110 -13.38 -2.77 12.26
C LEU A 110 -13.18 -1.42 11.58
N ALA A 111 -13.11 -0.33 12.35
CA ALA A 111 -12.89 1.01 11.81
C ALA A 111 -11.58 1.12 11.01
N GLY A 112 -10.53 0.39 11.42
CA GLY A 112 -9.26 0.36 10.68
C GLY A 112 -9.37 -0.38 9.34
N VAL A 113 -10.11 -1.49 9.31
CA VAL A 113 -10.36 -2.26 8.08
C VAL A 113 -11.21 -1.44 7.11
N ILE A 114 -12.32 -0.87 7.59
CA ILE A 114 -13.20 0.01 6.80
C ILE A 114 -12.39 1.16 6.22
N ALA A 115 -11.56 1.82 7.04
CA ALA A 115 -10.79 2.97 6.57
C ALA A 115 -9.82 2.62 5.44
N SER A 116 -9.09 1.51 5.61
CA SER A 116 -8.08 1.07 4.65
C SER A 116 -8.72 0.62 3.34
N GLU A 117 -9.72 -0.27 3.40
CA GLU A 117 -10.36 -0.84 2.20
C GLU A 117 -11.21 0.18 1.44
N THR A 118 -11.89 1.08 2.16
CA THR A 118 -12.68 2.15 1.51
C THR A 118 -11.77 3.10 0.74
N ALA A 119 -10.63 3.48 1.33
CA ALA A 119 -9.68 4.37 0.66
C ALA A 119 -8.97 3.68 -0.52
N ASN A 120 -8.60 2.41 -0.36
CA ASN A 120 -8.04 1.58 -1.43
C ASN A 120 -8.99 1.51 -2.64
N ASN A 121 -10.25 1.19 -2.40
CA ASN A 121 -11.23 1.05 -3.48
C ASN A 121 -11.55 2.39 -4.14
N SER A 122 -11.68 3.46 -3.35
CA SER A 122 -11.90 4.81 -3.88
C SER A 122 -10.72 5.34 -4.70
N ALA A 123 -9.49 5.08 -4.26
CA ALA A 123 -8.28 5.48 -4.98
C ALA A 123 -8.15 4.79 -6.35
N THR A 124 -8.56 3.53 -6.44
CA THR A 124 -8.50 2.75 -7.69
C THR A 124 -9.34 3.40 -8.79
N GLY A 125 -10.57 3.82 -8.47
CA GLY A 125 -11.42 4.54 -9.42
C GLY A 125 -10.87 5.93 -9.77
N ALA A 126 -10.42 6.67 -8.76
CA ALA A 126 -9.89 8.02 -8.93
C ALA A 126 -8.60 8.07 -9.78
N ALA A 127 -7.76 7.04 -9.71
CA ALA A 127 -6.53 6.94 -10.50
C ALA A 127 -6.77 6.86 -12.02
N MET A 128 -7.99 6.53 -12.46
CA MET A 128 -8.36 6.55 -13.88
C MET A 128 -8.57 7.97 -14.40
N ILE A 129 -8.86 8.94 -13.53
CA ILE A 129 -9.10 10.34 -13.93
C ILE A 129 -7.85 10.93 -14.62
N PRO A 130 -6.66 10.99 -14.00
CA PRO A 130 -5.47 11.52 -14.66
C PRO A 130 -5.01 10.66 -15.84
N LEU A 131 -5.21 9.34 -15.78
CA LEU A 131 -4.86 8.44 -16.87
C LEU A 131 -5.69 8.76 -18.13
N LEU A 132 -7.02 8.80 -18.00
CA LEU A 132 -7.90 9.02 -19.13
C LEU A 132 -7.90 10.48 -19.58
N ALA A 133 -7.84 11.43 -18.65
CA ALA A 133 -7.92 12.86 -18.98
C ALA A 133 -6.59 13.43 -19.48
N LEU A 134 -5.44 12.98 -18.95
CA LEU A 134 -4.13 13.57 -19.23
C LEU A 134 -3.14 12.57 -19.85
N GLY A 135 -3.47 11.29 -19.95
CA GLY A 135 -2.53 10.26 -20.37
C GLY A 135 -1.45 9.96 -19.33
N LEU A 136 -1.64 10.42 -18.08
CA LEU A 136 -0.64 10.33 -17.03
C LEU A 136 -0.99 9.20 -16.03
N PRO A 137 -0.23 8.09 -16.02
CA PRO A 137 -0.51 6.99 -15.11
C PRO A 137 -0.20 7.38 -13.66
N GLY A 138 -1.16 7.12 -12.77
CA GLY A 138 -1.03 7.35 -11.33
C GLY A 138 -0.20 6.31 -10.56
N GLY A 139 0.20 5.20 -11.19
CA GLY A 139 0.98 4.13 -10.57
C GLY A 139 1.19 2.95 -11.52
N ALA A 140 1.79 1.86 -11.03
CA ALA A 140 2.13 0.70 -11.85
C ALA A 140 0.90 0.05 -12.54
N LEU A 141 -0.22 -0.07 -11.83
CA LEU A 141 -1.45 -0.67 -12.38
C LEU A 141 -2.08 0.21 -13.47
N THR A 142 -2.11 1.53 -13.29
CA THR A 142 -2.62 2.45 -14.32
C THR A 142 -1.66 2.61 -15.50
N ALA A 143 -0.35 2.44 -15.28
CA ALA A 143 0.63 2.34 -16.37
C ALA A 143 0.44 1.04 -17.18
N MET A 144 0.15 -0.08 -16.51
CA MET A 144 -0.24 -1.32 -17.20
C MET A 144 -1.52 -1.11 -18.02
N MET A 145 -2.53 -0.44 -17.45
CA MET A 145 -3.76 -0.10 -18.18
C MET A 145 -3.52 0.85 -19.37
N MET A 146 -2.59 1.81 -19.24
CA MET A 146 -2.14 2.63 -20.37
C MET A 146 -1.61 1.75 -21.51
N GLY A 147 -0.78 0.75 -21.18
CA GLY A 147 -0.30 -0.24 -22.15
C GLY A 147 -1.44 -1.05 -22.79
N VAL A 148 -2.43 -1.47 -22.00
CA VAL A 148 -3.63 -2.16 -22.52
C VAL A 148 -4.41 -1.27 -23.49
N PHE A 149 -4.60 0.01 -23.16
CA PHE A 149 -5.26 0.95 -24.06
C PHE A 149 -4.49 1.11 -25.37
N GLN A 150 -3.17 1.28 -25.30
CA GLN A 150 -2.31 1.39 -26.48
C GLN A 150 -2.33 0.11 -27.34
N LEU A 151 -2.35 -1.08 -26.73
CA LEU A 151 -2.49 -2.35 -27.45
C LEU A 151 -3.81 -2.45 -28.22
N HIS A 152 -4.86 -1.80 -27.73
CA HIS A 152 -6.15 -1.70 -28.41
C HIS A 152 -6.27 -0.47 -29.32
N GLY A 153 -5.15 0.20 -29.64
CA GLY A 153 -5.13 1.36 -30.54
C GLY A 153 -5.72 2.64 -29.93
N MET A 154 -5.80 2.71 -28.60
CA MET A 154 -6.26 3.90 -27.89
C MET A 154 -5.10 4.65 -27.27
N GLU A 155 -5.09 5.97 -27.44
CA GLU A 155 -4.18 6.86 -26.74
C GLU A 155 -4.91 7.54 -25.59
N PRO A 156 -4.57 7.21 -24.32
CA PRO A 156 -5.13 7.88 -23.16
C PRO A 156 -4.78 9.37 -23.17
N GLY A 157 -5.75 10.22 -22.82
CA GLY A 157 -5.63 11.67 -22.91
C GLY A 157 -6.96 12.32 -23.35
N PRO A 158 -7.01 13.65 -23.49
CA PRO A 158 -8.28 14.36 -23.73
C PRO A 158 -9.04 13.87 -24.97
N LEU A 159 -8.29 13.41 -25.98
CA LEU A 159 -8.85 12.94 -27.26
C LEU A 159 -9.58 11.60 -27.15
N ILE A 160 -9.29 10.76 -26.15
CA ILE A 160 -9.93 9.44 -26.00
C ILE A 160 -11.44 9.57 -25.80
N PHE A 161 -11.89 10.64 -25.14
CA PHE A 161 -13.31 10.93 -24.91
C PHE A 161 -14.04 11.38 -26.18
N ILE A 162 -13.31 11.80 -27.21
CA ILE A 162 -13.84 12.24 -28.50
C ILE A 162 -13.77 11.09 -29.50
N GLN A 163 -12.60 10.48 -29.64
CA GLN A 163 -12.31 9.47 -30.67
C GLN A 163 -12.80 8.07 -30.29
N SER A 164 -12.91 7.76 -28.99
CA SER A 164 -13.19 6.41 -28.50
C SER A 164 -14.27 6.39 -27.40
N LYS A 165 -15.27 7.27 -27.54
CA LYS A 165 -16.34 7.49 -26.54
C LYS A 165 -17.01 6.19 -26.09
N ASP A 166 -17.39 5.33 -27.02
CA ASP A 166 -18.09 4.07 -26.71
C ASP A 166 -17.23 3.14 -25.86
N LEU A 167 -15.92 3.14 -26.10
CA LEU A 167 -14.98 2.31 -25.38
C LEU A 167 -14.72 2.86 -23.97
N VAL A 168 -14.63 4.19 -23.81
CA VAL A 168 -14.55 4.83 -22.49
C VAL A 168 -15.78 4.49 -21.63
N TRP A 169 -16.99 4.57 -22.19
CA TRP A 169 -18.20 4.17 -21.47
C TRP A 169 -18.23 2.68 -21.15
N THR A 170 -17.72 1.84 -22.06
CA THR A 170 -17.55 0.41 -21.81
C THR A 170 -16.61 0.16 -20.63
N VAL A 171 -15.50 0.90 -20.53
CA VAL A 171 -14.57 0.81 -19.39
C VAL A 171 -15.27 1.23 -18.09
N PHE A 172 -16.02 2.33 -18.08
CA PHE A 172 -16.77 2.74 -16.88
C PHE A 172 -17.83 1.72 -16.47
N ALA A 173 -18.57 1.16 -17.42
CA ALA A 173 -19.51 0.08 -17.14
C ALA A 173 -18.79 -1.16 -16.60
N ALA A 174 -17.70 -1.57 -17.24
CA ALA A 174 -16.89 -2.71 -16.80
C ALA A 174 -16.31 -2.49 -15.39
N MET A 175 -15.86 -1.28 -15.06
CA MET A 175 -15.39 -0.94 -13.71
C MET A 175 -16.52 -1.01 -12.68
N PHE A 176 -17.73 -0.54 -13.03
CA PHE A 176 -18.89 -0.65 -12.16
C PHE A 176 -19.25 -2.12 -11.88
N PHE A 177 -19.32 -2.94 -12.93
CA PHE A 177 -19.56 -4.38 -12.77
C PHE A 177 -18.42 -5.09 -12.04
N ALA A 178 -17.16 -4.71 -12.28
CA ALA A 178 -16.01 -5.25 -11.56
C ALA A 178 -16.10 -5.00 -10.05
N ASN A 179 -16.55 -3.80 -9.63
CA ASN A 179 -16.80 -3.51 -8.21
C ASN A 179 -17.88 -4.42 -7.61
N ILE A 180 -18.95 -4.69 -8.35
CA ILE A 180 -19.98 -5.65 -7.92
C ILE A 180 -19.40 -7.08 -7.86
N SER A 181 -18.59 -7.47 -8.85
CA SER A 181 -17.93 -8.78 -8.88
C SER A 181 -16.95 -8.95 -7.71
N ILE A 182 -16.23 -7.90 -7.31
CA ILE A 182 -15.34 -7.92 -6.14
C ILE A 182 -16.11 -8.28 -4.87
N LEU A 183 -17.32 -7.74 -4.69
CA LEU A 183 -18.17 -8.09 -3.54
C LEU A 183 -18.51 -9.59 -3.53
N PHE A 184 -18.92 -10.13 -4.68
CA PHE A 184 -19.25 -11.55 -4.82
C PHE A 184 -18.04 -12.48 -4.64
N LEU A 185 -16.91 -12.13 -5.27
CA LEU A 185 -15.65 -12.87 -5.13
C LEU A 185 -15.13 -12.82 -3.70
N GLY A 186 -15.20 -11.64 -3.05
CA GLY A 186 -14.85 -11.47 -1.66
C GLY A 186 -15.70 -12.33 -0.73
N TYR A 187 -17.00 -12.47 -1.01
CA TYR A 187 -17.89 -13.37 -0.26
C TYR A 187 -17.43 -14.83 -0.34
N ILE A 188 -17.09 -15.32 -1.53
CA ILE A 188 -16.60 -16.69 -1.72
C ILE A 188 -15.22 -16.86 -1.06
N GLN A 189 -14.31 -15.93 -1.31
CA GLN A 189 -12.94 -15.99 -0.83
C GLN A 189 -12.87 -15.94 0.69
N THR A 190 -13.70 -15.15 1.36
CA THR A 190 -13.75 -15.06 2.83
C THR A 190 -14.02 -16.43 3.44
N LYS A 191 -14.95 -17.22 2.88
CA LYS A 191 -15.24 -18.58 3.38
C LYS A 191 -14.00 -19.47 3.28
N THR A 192 -13.27 -19.40 2.17
CA THR A 192 -12.06 -20.20 1.95
C THR A 192 -10.94 -19.80 2.90
N VAL A 193 -10.71 -18.49 3.08
CA VAL A 193 -9.67 -17.97 4.00
C VAL A 193 -9.97 -18.34 5.45
N VAL A 194 -11.23 -18.23 5.87
CA VAL A 194 -11.66 -18.61 7.23
C VAL A 194 -11.45 -20.11 7.50
N HIS A 195 -11.64 -20.98 6.49
CA HIS A 195 -11.33 -22.41 6.61
C HIS A 195 -9.82 -22.67 6.63
N LEU A 196 -9.02 -21.88 5.91
CA LEU A 196 -7.56 -22.00 5.93
C LEU A 196 -6.98 -21.77 7.33
N LEU A 197 -7.61 -20.92 8.16
CA LEU A 197 -7.23 -20.71 9.57
C LEU A 197 -7.41 -21.97 10.45
N ARG A 198 -8.19 -22.96 10.02
CA ARG A 198 -8.34 -24.25 10.72
C ARG A 198 -7.17 -25.20 10.47
N VAL A 199 -6.38 -24.95 9.42
CA VAL A 199 -5.21 -25.78 9.09
C VAL A 199 -4.17 -25.59 10.19
N PRO A 200 -3.59 -26.67 10.75
CA PRO A 200 -2.59 -26.55 11.78
C PRO A 200 -1.37 -25.81 11.24
N PHE A 201 -0.84 -24.88 12.02
CA PHE A 201 0.23 -23.99 11.57
C PHE A 201 1.50 -24.70 11.09
N HIS A 202 1.81 -25.90 11.60
CA HIS A 202 2.96 -26.66 11.11
C HIS A 202 2.81 -27.08 9.64
N LEU A 203 1.59 -27.17 9.11
CA LEU A 203 1.32 -27.34 7.68
C LEU A 203 1.18 -25.98 6.97
N LEU A 204 0.57 -25.00 7.65
CA LEU A 204 0.32 -23.67 7.07
C LEU A 204 1.62 -22.90 6.82
N ALA A 205 2.57 -22.94 7.76
CA ALA A 205 3.82 -22.18 7.70
C ALA A 205 4.69 -22.55 6.48
N PRO A 206 4.98 -23.83 6.18
CA PRO A 206 5.66 -24.21 4.94
C PRO A 206 4.91 -23.74 3.69
N GLY A 207 3.57 -23.81 3.69
CA GLY A 207 2.74 -23.32 2.58
C GLY A 207 2.87 -21.81 2.35
N ILE A 208 2.85 -21.01 3.43
CA ILE A 208 3.08 -19.57 3.37
C ILE A 208 4.46 -19.27 2.78
N LEU A 209 5.51 -19.95 3.26
CA LEU A 209 6.88 -19.74 2.77
C LEU A 209 7.05 -20.13 1.30
N LEU A 210 6.42 -21.23 0.87
CA LEU A 210 6.41 -21.65 -0.53
C LEU A 210 5.73 -20.60 -1.42
N ILE A 211 4.52 -20.18 -1.08
CA ILE A 211 3.77 -19.19 -1.85
C ILE A 211 4.50 -17.84 -1.86
N ALA A 212 5.07 -17.41 -0.73
CA ALA A 212 5.85 -16.18 -0.64
C ALA A 212 7.11 -16.25 -1.52
N THR A 213 7.80 -17.41 -1.54
CA THR A 213 8.97 -17.63 -2.40
C THR A 213 8.59 -17.56 -3.88
N VAL A 214 7.50 -18.21 -4.28
CA VAL A 214 6.99 -18.15 -5.66
C VAL A 214 6.59 -16.72 -6.01
N GLY A 215 5.93 -16.00 -5.11
CA GLY A 215 5.53 -14.61 -5.31
C GLY A 215 6.71 -13.64 -5.43
N ALA A 216 7.74 -13.80 -4.60
CA ALA A 216 8.96 -12.99 -4.66
C ALA A 216 9.71 -13.24 -5.97
N TYR A 217 9.81 -14.49 -6.41
CA TYR A 217 10.48 -14.84 -7.67
C TYR A 217 9.67 -14.44 -8.91
N GLY A 218 8.37 -14.73 -8.93
CA GLY A 218 7.53 -14.65 -10.14
C GLY A 218 7.31 -13.25 -10.72
N LEU A 219 7.63 -12.20 -9.97
CA LEU A 219 7.50 -10.82 -10.44
C LEU A 219 8.59 -10.41 -11.43
N ARG A 220 9.85 -10.77 -11.14
CA ARG A 220 11.02 -10.35 -11.92
C ARG A 220 11.85 -11.52 -12.43
N ASN A 221 11.50 -12.75 -12.06
CA ASN A 221 12.27 -13.97 -12.27
C ASN A 221 13.71 -13.85 -11.73
N LEU A 222 13.88 -13.16 -10.60
CA LEU A 222 15.17 -12.95 -9.96
C LEU A 222 15.29 -13.74 -8.66
N VAL A 223 16.30 -14.60 -8.56
CA VAL A 223 16.58 -15.37 -7.33
C VAL A 223 16.97 -14.44 -6.18
N VAL A 224 17.59 -13.28 -6.47
CA VAL A 224 17.94 -12.29 -5.45
C VAL A 224 16.72 -11.76 -4.70
N ASP A 225 15.55 -11.71 -5.34
CA ASP A 225 14.30 -11.32 -4.65
C ASP A 225 13.92 -12.32 -3.56
N VAL A 226 14.16 -13.61 -3.77
CA VAL A 226 13.95 -14.64 -2.75
C VAL A 226 14.90 -14.45 -1.58
N TRP A 227 16.18 -14.16 -1.85
CA TRP A 227 17.17 -13.88 -0.80
C TRP A 227 16.81 -12.64 0.01
N VAL A 228 16.45 -11.54 -0.66
CA VAL A 228 15.99 -10.30 -0.03
C VAL A 228 14.79 -10.59 0.87
N MET A 229 13.82 -11.36 0.39
CA MET A 229 12.63 -11.73 1.17
C MET A 229 13.01 -12.48 2.46
N PHE A 230 13.87 -13.50 2.39
CA PHE A 230 14.27 -14.25 3.59
C PHE A 230 15.12 -13.41 4.55
N ILE A 231 16.06 -12.60 4.05
CA ILE A 231 16.87 -11.69 4.86
C ILE A 231 15.97 -10.67 5.58
N ALA A 232 15.05 -10.04 4.84
CA ALA A 232 14.07 -9.12 5.41
C ALA A 232 13.16 -9.81 6.44
N GLY A 233 12.83 -11.09 6.24
CA GLY A 233 12.11 -11.91 7.22
C GLY A 233 12.86 -12.11 8.52
N ILE A 234 14.16 -12.41 8.45
CA ILE A 234 15.03 -12.53 9.63
C ILE A 234 15.13 -11.18 10.36
N VAL A 235 15.39 -10.10 9.62
CA VAL A 235 15.46 -8.73 10.18
C VAL A 235 14.14 -8.35 10.83
N GLY A 236 13.02 -8.59 10.16
CA GLY A 236 11.67 -8.35 10.69
C GLY A 236 11.39 -9.13 11.97
N PHE A 237 11.85 -10.37 12.08
CA PHE A 237 11.67 -11.19 13.28
C PHE A 237 12.36 -10.57 14.49
N PHE A 238 13.61 -10.10 14.34
CA PHE A 238 14.33 -9.42 15.42
C PHE A 238 13.70 -8.07 15.77
N LEU A 239 13.31 -7.28 14.76
CA LEU A 239 12.63 -5.99 14.97
C LEU A 239 11.33 -6.14 15.79
N ARG A 240 10.51 -7.15 15.47
CA ARG A 240 9.30 -7.47 16.26
C ARG A 240 9.64 -7.77 17.71
N ARG A 241 10.68 -8.57 17.96
CA ARG A 241 11.10 -8.95 19.32
C ARG A 241 11.63 -7.76 20.12
N SER A 242 12.22 -6.78 19.45
CA SER A 242 12.68 -5.52 20.05
C SER A 242 11.56 -4.49 20.24
N GLY A 243 10.31 -4.81 19.89
CA GLY A 243 9.16 -3.91 20.07
C GLY A 243 8.97 -2.88 18.95
N TYR A 244 9.66 -3.00 17.82
CA TYR A 244 9.45 -2.12 16.66
C TYR A 244 8.15 -2.48 15.94
N SER A 245 7.45 -1.45 15.45
CA SER A 245 6.27 -1.62 14.60
C SER A 245 6.68 -1.94 13.17
N ILE A 246 6.53 -3.20 12.76
CA ILE A 246 6.76 -3.62 11.37
C ILE A 246 5.87 -2.84 10.40
N ALA A 247 4.63 -2.56 10.78
CA ALA A 247 3.73 -1.75 9.96
C ALA A 247 4.30 -0.35 9.72
N GLY A 248 4.93 0.27 10.73
CA GLY A 248 5.59 1.57 10.58
C GLY A 248 6.82 1.51 9.67
N ILE A 249 7.61 0.44 9.75
CA ILE A 249 8.78 0.23 8.88
C ILE A 249 8.34 0.06 7.43
N VAL A 250 7.33 -0.78 7.17
CA VAL A 250 6.81 -0.95 5.82
C VAL A 250 6.21 0.34 5.29
N LEU A 251 5.49 1.10 6.11
CA LEU A 251 5.01 2.42 5.70
C LEU A 251 6.16 3.36 5.32
N GLY A 252 7.25 3.36 6.09
CA GLY A 252 8.46 4.13 5.77
C GLY A 252 9.11 3.69 4.45
N LEU A 253 9.15 2.39 4.17
CA LEU A 253 9.68 1.85 2.90
C LEU A 253 8.82 2.27 1.71
N VAL A 254 7.49 2.18 1.81
CA VAL A 254 6.57 2.64 0.76
C VAL A 254 6.77 4.13 0.50
N LEU A 255 6.76 4.94 1.56
CA LEU A 255 6.89 6.39 1.45
C LEU A 255 8.28 6.80 0.95
N GLY A 256 9.32 6.06 1.31
CA GLY A 256 10.69 6.29 0.86
C GLY A 256 10.83 6.10 -0.65
N GLU A 257 10.39 4.96 -1.18
CA GLU A 257 10.46 4.67 -2.62
C GLU A 257 9.65 5.66 -3.45
N LEU A 258 8.46 6.02 -2.98
CA LEU A 258 7.62 7.01 -3.65
C LEU A 258 8.18 8.42 -3.56
N GLY A 259 8.76 8.78 -2.41
CA GLY A 259 9.46 10.05 -2.22
C GLY A 259 10.66 10.16 -3.14
N GLU A 260 11.51 9.13 -3.20
CA GLU A 260 12.69 9.10 -4.06
C GLU A 260 12.32 9.15 -5.55
N SER A 261 11.37 8.32 -5.99
CA SER A 261 10.94 8.29 -7.39
C SER A 261 10.28 9.59 -7.83
N SER A 262 9.42 10.18 -6.99
CA SER A 262 8.79 11.49 -7.25
C SER A 262 9.83 12.60 -7.28
N PHE A 263 10.74 12.62 -6.31
CA PHE A 263 11.82 13.60 -6.25
C PHE A 263 12.74 13.51 -7.47
N SER A 264 13.17 12.30 -7.83
CA SER A 264 14.00 12.06 -9.01
C SER A 264 13.32 12.52 -10.30
N ARG A 265 12.03 12.21 -10.48
CA ARG A 265 11.24 12.68 -11.62
C ARG A 265 11.12 14.21 -11.64
N SER A 266 10.84 14.84 -10.49
CA SER A 266 10.77 16.29 -10.39
C SER A 266 12.10 16.97 -10.70
N MET A 267 13.22 16.42 -10.24
CA MET A 267 14.55 16.93 -10.57
C MET A 267 14.85 16.80 -12.06
N GLN A 268 14.47 15.70 -12.70
CA GLN A 268 14.62 15.55 -14.15
C GLN A 268 13.80 16.58 -14.94
N LEU A 269 12.57 16.87 -14.49
CA LEU A 269 11.70 17.87 -15.14
C LEU A 269 12.16 19.32 -14.94
N LEU A 270 12.99 19.58 -13.93
CA LEU A 270 13.48 20.91 -13.55
C LEU A 270 14.99 21.05 -13.81
N ASP A 271 15.55 20.25 -14.72
CA ASP A 271 16.97 20.26 -15.08
C ASP A 271 17.92 20.24 -13.86
N TYR A 272 17.55 19.47 -12.84
CA TYR A 272 18.25 19.29 -11.56
C TYR A 272 18.43 20.57 -10.73
N SER A 273 17.61 21.59 -10.97
CA SER A 273 17.60 22.84 -10.19
C SER A 273 16.75 22.73 -8.93
N PHE A 274 17.42 22.62 -7.77
CA PHE A 274 16.75 22.67 -6.47
C PHE A 274 16.05 24.00 -6.18
N VAL A 275 16.66 25.10 -6.64
CA VAL A 275 16.10 26.46 -6.46
C VAL A 275 14.77 26.57 -7.21
N GLU A 276 14.69 25.97 -8.40
CA GLU A 276 13.45 26.00 -9.19
C GLU A 276 12.36 25.15 -8.57
N LEU A 277 12.69 24.01 -7.96
CA LEU A 277 11.72 23.22 -7.21
C LEU A 277 11.11 24.02 -6.05
N LEU A 278 11.94 24.75 -5.29
CA LEU A 278 11.50 25.57 -4.17
C LEU A 278 10.74 26.82 -4.60
N SER A 279 11.04 27.37 -5.79
CA SER A 279 10.35 28.54 -6.32
C SER A 279 8.94 28.21 -6.87
N ARG A 280 8.63 26.93 -7.14
CA ARG A 280 7.27 26.52 -7.49
C ARG A 280 6.33 26.75 -6.29
N PRO A 281 5.27 27.57 -6.43
CA PRO A 281 4.47 28.04 -5.30
C PRO A 281 3.80 26.89 -4.52
N ILE A 282 3.37 25.83 -5.20
CA ILE A 282 2.73 24.67 -4.56
C ILE A 282 3.78 23.80 -3.83
N ALA A 283 4.89 23.49 -4.50
CA ALA A 283 5.95 22.66 -3.91
C ALA A 283 6.60 23.35 -2.71
N GLY A 284 6.97 24.62 -2.86
CA GLY A 284 7.53 25.43 -1.77
C GLY A 284 6.59 25.53 -0.58
N ALA A 285 5.28 25.77 -0.81
CA ALA A 285 4.29 25.80 0.27
C ALA A 285 4.15 24.46 1.00
N LEU A 286 4.07 23.34 0.28
CA LEU A 286 3.95 22.00 0.87
C LEU A 286 5.21 21.60 1.65
N ILE A 287 6.40 21.87 1.12
CA ILE A 287 7.67 21.60 1.80
C ILE A 287 7.77 22.48 3.06
N GLY A 288 7.42 23.76 2.96
CA GLY A 288 7.37 24.67 4.11
C GLY A 288 6.43 24.18 5.21
N LEU A 289 5.21 23.77 4.86
CA LEU A 289 4.24 23.18 5.81
C LEU A 289 4.74 21.87 6.43
N ALA A 290 5.40 21.02 5.64
CA ALA A 290 6.01 19.79 6.15
C ALA A 290 7.12 20.10 7.17
N CYS A 291 8.02 21.05 6.88
CA CYS A 291 9.05 21.49 7.80
C CYS A 291 8.45 22.10 9.09
N LEU A 292 7.41 22.94 8.96
CA LEU A 292 6.72 23.54 10.10
C LEU A 292 6.06 22.50 11.00
N THR A 293 5.35 21.53 10.42
CA THR A 293 4.69 20.46 11.18
C THR A 293 5.71 19.53 11.85
N MET A 294 6.82 19.21 11.19
CA MET A 294 7.92 18.47 11.82
C MET A 294 8.54 19.25 12.97
N ALA A 295 8.88 20.53 12.76
CA ALA A 295 9.46 21.40 13.79
C ALA A 295 8.53 21.53 15.00
N TYR A 296 7.22 21.72 14.76
CA TYR A 296 6.20 21.78 15.80
C TYR A 296 6.09 20.47 16.61
N ASN A 297 6.11 19.32 15.93
CA ASN A 297 6.05 18.01 16.61
C ASN A 297 7.31 17.75 17.46
N VAL A 298 8.50 18.06 16.92
CA VAL A 298 9.77 17.93 17.66
C VAL A 298 9.78 18.86 18.86
N TYR A 299 9.38 20.12 18.69
CA TYR A 299 9.29 21.09 19.78
C TYR A 299 8.35 20.61 20.89
N ASN A 300 7.15 20.13 20.55
CA ASN A 300 6.19 19.62 21.52
C ASN A 300 6.69 18.39 22.27
N GLU A 301 7.38 17.48 21.60
CA GLU A 301 7.95 16.28 22.23
C GLU A 301 9.10 16.65 23.18
N LEU A 302 9.99 17.56 22.78
CA LEU A 302 11.05 18.07 23.65
C LEU A 302 10.47 18.79 24.87
N ARG A 303 9.41 19.60 24.69
CA ARG A 303 8.73 20.28 25.81
C ARG A 303 8.08 19.30 26.79
N LYS A 304 7.47 18.21 26.30
CA LYS A 304 6.89 17.17 27.15
C LYS A 304 7.92 16.35 27.92
N ARG A 305 9.15 16.23 27.42
CA ARG A 305 10.25 15.55 28.12
C ARG A 305 10.92 16.44 29.18
N SER A 306 10.82 17.76 29.04
CA SER A 306 11.34 18.74 29.99
C SER A 306 10.34 19.11 31.11
N ALA A 307 9.12 18.58 31.09
CA ALA A 307 8.08 18.78 32.11
C ALA A 307 7.80 17.47 32.84
#